data_AF-A0A838V660-F1
#
_entry.id   AF-A0A838V660-F1
#
_cell.length_a   1.000
_cell.length_b   1.000
_cell.length_c   1.000
_cell.angle_alpha   90.00
_cell.angle_beta   90.00
_cell.angle_gamma   90.00
#
_symmetry.space_group_name_H-M   'P 1'
#
loop_
_entity.id
_entity.type
_entity.pdbx_description
1 polymer ?
#
loop_
_entity_poly.entity_id
_entity_poly.type
_entity_poly.pdbx_seq_one_letter_code
_entity_poly.pdbx_strand_id
1 'polypeptide(L)'
;MARAAALLALALLAAAVVVGGCGEDEGVSAGATVRVYVGASLCAGAKAELGASKSAGDEVRVRPVCLAETETGGRLDLATVGVNARRASEDSSSIAYVEAAGTANRFARPIVEEADIAFVKSSSGGAAMRQVLNAVAEAGSGSLRTSVRDTLE
;
A
#
# COMPACT_ATOMS: atom_id res chain seq x y z
N MET A 1 46.50 -39.85 12.44
CA MET A 1 45.80 -39.37 11.23
C MET A 1 44.28 -39.28 11.44
N ALA A 2 43.81 -38.80 12.61
CA ALA A 2 42.36 -38.69 12.91
C ALA A 2 41.89 -37.24 13.17
N ARG A 3 42.81 -36.26 13.15
CA ARG A 3 42.50 -34.84 13.39
C ARG A 3 42.23 -34.03 12.12
N ALA A 4 42.56 -34.56 10.95
CA ALA A 4 42.35 -33.88 9.67
C ALA A 4 40.92 -34.06 9.12
N ALA A 5 40.21 -35.13 9.50
CA ALA A 5 38.86 -35.40 9.03
C ALA A 5 37.78 -34.55 9.73
N ALA A 6 38.03 -34.11 10.96
CA ALA A 6 37.05 -33.33 11.74
C ALA A 6 36.89 -31.89 11.23
N LEU A 7 37.95 -31.31 10.65
CA LEU A 7 37.92 -29.92 10.15
C LEU A 7 37.24 -29.81 8.77
N LEU A 8 37.22 -30.87 7.97
CA LEU A 8 36.53 -30.88 6.66
C LEU A 8 35.01 -31.05 6.81
N ALA A 9 34.54 -31.77 7.84
CA ALA A 9 33.12 -31.93 8.09
C ALA A 9 32.45 -30.64 8.59
N LEU A 10 33.17 -29.81 9.35
CA LEU A 10 32.66 -28.53 9.85
C LEU A 10 32.57 -27.45 8.76
N ALA A 11 33.46 -27.50 7.76
CA ALA A 11 33.43 -26.58 6.62
C ALA A 11 32.27 -26.87 5.65
N LEU A 12 31.82 -28.12 5.52
CA LEU A 12 30.68 -28.50 4.69
C LEU A 12 29.32 -28.17 5.32
N LEU A 13 29.21 -28.09 6.65
CA LEU A 13 27.97 -27.66 7.32
C LEU A 13 27.77 -26.14 7.33
N ALA A 14 28.83 -25.34 7.17
CA ALA A 14 28.71 -23.88 7.07
C ALA A 14 28.25 -23.39 5.68
N ALA A 15 28.26 -24.26 4.66
CA ALA A 15 27.85 -23.93 3.30
C ALA A 15 26.33 -24.02 3.06
N ALA A 16 25.53 -24.43 4.05
CA ALA A 16 24.08 -24.55 3.93
C ALA A 16 23.28 -23.32 4.43
N VAL A 17 23.96 -22.21 4.76
CA VAL A 17 23.32 -20.98 5.25
C VAL A 17 23.48 -19.84 4.23
N VAL A 18 23.22 -20.11 2.95
CA VAL A 18 23.07 -19.13 1.87
C VAL A 18 22.17 -19.84 0.84
N VAL A 19 20.88 -19.59 0.66
CA VAL A 19 20.20 -18.35 0.26
C VAL A 19 18.77 -18.40 0.80
N GLY A 20 18.50 -17.63 1.83
CA GLY A 20 17.15 -17.23 2.23
C GLY A 20 17.18 -15.73 2.44
N GLY A 21 17.63 -14.99 1.41
CA GLY A 21 17.63 -13.54 1.41
C GLY A 21 16.19 -13.06 1.45
N CYS A 22 15.70 -12.76 2.65
CA CYS A 22 14.59 -11.84 2.82
C CYS A 22 15.11 -10.45 2.43
N GLY A 23 14.79 -10.03 1.20
CA GLY A 23 15.08 -8.70 0.71
C GLY A 23 16.12 -8.71 -0.39
N GLU A 24 15.64 -8.74 -1.63
CA GLU A 24 16.27 -8.21 -2.85
C GLU A 24 15.41 -8.67 -4.03
N ASP A 25 14.13 -8.27 -4.01
CA ASP A 25 13.20 -8.31 -5.14
C ASP A 25 11.89 -7.67 -4.62
N GLU A 26 11.90 -6.37 -4.32
CA GLU A 26 10.67 -5.62 -4.00
C GLU A 26 9.85 -5.31 -5.26
N GLY A 27 9.96 -6.17 -6.29
CA GLY A 27 9.15 -6.12 -7.49
C GLY A 27 7.77 -6.70 -7.20
N VAL A 28 6.72 -5.98 -7.56
CA VAL A 28 5.36 -6.52 -7.47
C VAL A 28 5.19 -7.59 -8.54
N SER A 29 4.90 -8.83 -8.12
CA SER A 29 4.66 -9.92 -9.07
C SER A 29 3.51 -9.57 -10.01
N ALA A 30 3.69 -9.82 -11.31
CA ALA A 30 2.64 -9.61 -12.29
C ALA A 30 1.32 -10.29 -11.86
N GLY A 31 0.23 -9.52 -11.88
CA GLY A 31 -1.09 -9.91 -11.42
C GLY A 31 -1.37 -9.68 -9.93
N ALA A 32 -0.41 -9.18 -9.15
CA ALA A 32 -0.63 -8.88 -7.73
C ALA A 32 -1.76 -7.87 -7.56
N THR A 33 -2.51 -8.04 -6.47
CA THR A 33 -3.60 -7.13 -6.12
C THR A 33 -3.12 -6.17 -5.04
N VAL A 34 -3.21 -4.87 -5.33
CA VAL A 34 -2.94 -3.80 -4.37
C VAL A 34 -4.22 -3.06 -4.01
N ARG A 35 -4.24 -2.48 -2.83
CA ARG A 35 -5.43 -1.86 -2.24
C ARG A 35 -5.25 -0.37 -2.05
N VAL A 36 -6.33 0.33 -2.34
CA VAL A 36 -6.50 1.76 -2.07
C VAL A 36 -7.64 1.89 -1.08
N TYR A 37 -7.36 2.37 0.13
CA TYR A 37 -8.39 2.60 1.13
C TYR A 37 -9.02 3.96 0.87
N VAL A 38 -10.34 4.01 0.70
CA VAL A 38 -11.05 5.21 0.25
C VAL A 38 -12.16 5.56 1.23
N GLY A 39 -12.15 6.81 1.72
CA GLY A 39 -13.22 7.39 2.54
C GLY A 39 -14.60 7.15 1.92
N ALA A 40 -15.60 6.87 2.75
CA ALA A 40 -16.93 6.43 2.31
C ALA A 40 -17.56 7.35 1.24
N SER A 41 -17.56 8.67 1.49
CA SER A 41 -18.10 9.68 0.57
C SER A 41 -17.40 9.73 -0.81
N LEU A 42 -16.15 9.27 -0.91
CA LEU A 42 -15.37 9.25 -2.15
C LEU A 42 -15.46 7.90 -2.87
N CYS A 43 -15.85 6.82 -2.17
CA CYS A 43 -15.67 5.47 -2.68
C CYS A 43 -16.47 5.16 -3.96
N ALA A 44 -17.68 5.72 -4.10
CA ALA A 44 -18.49 5.54 -5.30
C ALA A 44 -17.79 6.10 -6.55
N GLY A 45 -17.25 7.32 -6.45
CA GLY A 45 -16.50 7.95 -7.55
C GLY A 45 -15.21 7.21 -7.88
N ALA A 46 -14.49 6.73 -6.86
CA ALA A 46 -13.27 5.94 -7.04
C ALA A 46 -13.55 4.61 -7.77
N LYS A 47 -14.62 3.90 -7.41
CA LYS A 47 -15.05 2.68 -8.09
C LYS A 47 -15.47 2.94 -9.54
N ALA A 48 -16.20 4.03 -9.78
CA ALA A 48 -16.63 4.41 -11.12
C ALA A 48 -15.43 4.71 -12.03
N GLU A 49 -14.44 5.46 -11.54
CA GLU A 49 -13.21 5.72 -12.30
C GLU A 49 -12.48 4.42 -12.59
N LEU A 50 -12.26 3.55 -11.58
CA LEU A 50 -11.58 2.27 -11.80
C LEU A 50 -12.30 1.40 -12.84
N GLY A 51 -13.63 1.40 -12.87
CA GLY A 51 -14.40 0.67 -13.88
C GLY A 51 -14.35 1.28 -15.28
N ALA A 52 -14.10 2.59 -15.38
CA ALA A 52 -13.96 3.31 -16.65
C ALA A 52 -12.53 3.25 -17.19
N SER A 53 -11.52 3.16 -16.31
CA SER A 53 -10.13 2.99 -16.69
C SER A 53 -9.92 1.61 -17.31
N LYS A 54 -9.30 1.57 -18.50
CA LYS A 54 -8.71 0.32 -19.00
C LYS A 54 -7.58 0.00 -18.03
N SER A 55 -7.70 -1.14 -17.33
CA SER A 55 -6.84 -1.62 -16.24
C SER A 55 -5.42 -1.04 -16.26
N ALA A 56 -4.98 -0.46 -15.15
CA ALA A 56 -3.59 -0.04 -14.96
C ALA A 56 -2.68 -1.29 -15.03
N GLY A 57 -2.23 -1.64 -16.24
CA GLY A 57 -1.34 -2.74 -16.54
C GLY A 57 -1.94 -4.13 -16.24
N ASP A 58 -1.70 -5.09 -17.13
CA ASP A 58 -1.94 -6.51 -16.81
C ASP A 58 -1.06 -7.01 -15.63
N GLU A 59 -0.14 -6.16 -15.17
CA GLU A 59 0.87 -6.40 -14.16
C GLU A 59 0.40 -6.13 -12.72
N VAL A 60 -0.52 -5.19 -12.46
CA VAL A 60 -1.00 -4.89 -11.09
C VAL A 60 -2.49 -4.59 -11.04
N ARG A 61 -3.22 -5.30 -10.19
CA ARG A 61 -4.67 -5.12 -10.01
C ARG A 61 -4.95 -4.19 -8.84
N VAL A 62 -5.37 -2.96 -9.14
CA VAL A 62 -5.80 -2.00 -8.11
C VAL A 62 -7.23 -2.30 -7.66
N ARG A 63 -7.48 -2.31 -6.33
CA ARG A 63 -8.82 -2.47 -5.75
C ARG A 63 -9.13 -1.42 -4.67
N PRO A 64 -10.25 -0.69 -4.78
CA PRO A 64 -10.68 0.21 -3.73
C PRO A 64 -11.32 -0.58 -2.57
N VAL A 65 -10.94 -0.24 -1.35
CA VAL A 65 -11.60 -0.66 -0.11
C VAL A 65 -12.35 0.54 0.45
N CYS A 66 -13.69 0.50 0.43
CA CYS A 66 -14.47 1.57 1.04
C CYS A 66 -14.36 1.50 2.56
N LEU A 67 -14.01 2.63 3.16
CA LEU A 67 -13.95 2.83 4.59
C LEU A 67 -15.33 3.19 5.16
N ALA A 68 -15.44 3.18 6.49
CA ALA A 68 -16.61 3.75 7.17
C ALA A 68 -16.52 5.28 7.18
N GLU A 69 -17.68 5.96 7.23
CA GLU A 69 -17.75 7.42 7.38
C GLU A 69 -17.12 7.87 8.71
N THR A 70 -16.17 8.80 8.62
CA THR A 70 -15.45 9.35 9.79
C THR A 70 -16.08 10.63 10.32
N GLU A 71 -16.93 11.27 9.52
CA GLU A 71 -17.63 12.50 9.90
C GLU A 71 -19.11 12.36 9.53
N THR A 72 -20.02 12.63 10.49
CA THR A 72 -21.47 12.59 10.24
C THR A 72 -22.12 13.80 10.92
N GLY A 73 -22.87 14.59 10.15
CA GLY A 73 -23.51 15.80 10.67
C GLY A 73 -22.50 16.82 11.24
N GLY A 74 -21.30 16.89 10.67
CA GLY A 74 -20.22 17.77 11.13
C GLY A 74 -19.51 17.31 12.40
N ARG A 75 -19.84 16.13 12.93
CA ARG A 75 -19.16 15.53 14.09
C ARG A 75 -18.14 14.51 13.64
N LEU A 76 -16.91 14.68 14.10
CA LEU A 76 -15.80 13.75 13.89
C LEU A 76 -15.91 12.55 14.83
N ASP A 77 -15.78 11.35 14.28
CA ASP A 77 -15.62 10.11 15.04
C ASP A 77 -14.16 9.63 15.00
N LEU A 78 -13.42 9.97 16.04
CA LEU A 78 -12.01 9.61 16.18
C LEU A 78 -11.77 8.10 16.28
N ALA A 79 -12.72 7.34 16.83
CA ALA A 79 -12.59 5.89 16.92
C ALA A 79 -12.65 5.27 15.52
N THR A 80 -13.59 5.72 14.70
CA THR A 80 -13.69 5.29 13.31
C THR A 80 -12.49 5.72 12.48
N VAL A 81 -11.97 6.94 12.66
CA VAL A 81 -10.71 7.39 12.01
C VAL A 81 -9.55 6.45 12.35
N GLY A 82 -9.35 6.14 13.63
CA GLY A 82 -8.28 5.25 14.07
C GLY A 82 -8.41 3.84 13.52
N VAL A 83 -9.62 3.27 13.52
CA VAL A 83 -9.90 1.93 12.95
C VAL A 83 -9.62 1.90 11.44
N ASN A 84 -10.08 2.91 10.71
CA ASN A 84 -9.86 3.01 9.26
C ASN A 84 -8.38 3.10 8.92
N ALA A 85 -7.64 4.01 9.59
CA ALA A 85 -6.21 4.20 9.36
C ALA A 85 -5.40 2.95 9.73
N ARG A 86 -5.67 2.36 10.91
CA ARG A 86 -4.99 1.14 11.35
C ARG A 86 -5.22 -0.03 10.41
N ARG A 87 -6.44 -0.20 9.91
CA ARG A 87 -6.76 -1.24 8.92
C ARG A 87 -5.95 -1.07 7.63
N ALA A 88 -5.74 0.17 7.18
CA ALA A 88 -4.91 0.44 6.01
C ALA A 88 -3.42 0.16 6.30
N SER A 89 -2.91 0.59 7.45
CA SER A 89 -1.51 0.38 7.86
C SER A 89 -1.15 -1.10 8.10
N GLU A 90 -2.08 -1.90 8.61
CA GLU A 90 -1.88 -3.35 8.83
C GLU A 90 -2.01 -4.17 7.53
N ASP A 91 -2.46 -3.56 6.42
CA ASP A 91 -2.60 -4.22 5.13
C ASP A 91 -1.33 -4.09 4.29
N SER A 92 -0.59 -5.19 4.17
CA SER A 92 0.65 -5.25 3.38
C SER A 92 0.46 -4.98 1.89
N SER A 93 -0.77 -5.01 1.36
CA SER A 93 -1.09 -4.66 -0.02
C SER A 93 -1.58 -3.22 -0.20
N SER A 94 -1.72 -2.46 0.89
CA SER A 94 -2.12 -1.06 0.85
C SER A 94 -1.02 -0.20 0.24
N ILE A 95 -1.40 0.66 -0.72
CA ILE A 95 -0.49 1.59 -1.39
C ILE A 95 -0.92 3.05 -1.25
N ALA A 96 -2.21 3.31 -0.97
CA ALA A 96 -2.72 4.66 -0.79
C ALA A 96 -3.94 4.69 0.12
N TYR A 97 -4.09 5.80 0.86
CA TYR A 97 -5.23 6.16 1.68
C TYR A 97 -5.83 7.47 1.15
N VAL A 98 -7.05 7.41 0.63
CA VAL A 98 -7.77 8.53 0.03
C VAL A 98 -8.84 9.02 0.98
N GLU A 99 -8.78 10.30 1.36
CA GLU A 99 -9.75 10.90 2.28
C GLU A 99 -10.27 12.24 1.76
N ALA A 100 -11.52 12.54 2.11
CA ALA A 100 -12.07 13.87 1.87
C ALA A 100 -11.24 14.93 2.63
N ALA A 101 -11.27 16.19 2.18
CA ALA A 101 -10.69 17.26 2.98
C ALA A 101 -11.55 17.50 4.23
N GLY A 102 -10.99 17.25 5.42
CA GLY A 102 -11.72 17.40 6.67
C GLY A 102 -10.82 17.39 7.90
N THR A 103 -11.45 17.31 9.07
CA THR A 103 -10.72 17.26 10.35
C THR A 103 -10.11 15.88 10.55
N ALA A 104 -10.73 14.82 10.02
CA ALA A 104 -10.21 13.45 10.06
C ALA A 104 -8.75 13.32 9.56
N ASN A 105 -8.35 14.11 8.55
CA ASN A 105 -7.05 14.03 7.91
C ASN A 105 -5.90 14.22 8.91
N ARG A 106 -6.03 15.13 9.89
CA ARG A 106 -4.96 15.40 10.87
C ARG A 106 -4.68 14.21 11.79
N PHE A 107 -5.63 13.27 11.91
CA PHE A 107 -5.54 12.11 12.77
C PHE A 107 -5.21 10.85 11.98
N ALA A 108 -5.79 10.68 10.78
CA ALA A 108 -5.51 9.54 9.91
C ALA A 108 -4.10 9.60 9.29
N ARG A 109 -3.71 10.78 8.78
CA ARG A 109 -2.48 10.97 8.02
C ARG A 109 -1.22 10.46 8.72
N PRO A 110 -0.89 10.86 9.97
CA PRO A 110 0.33 10.38 10.61
C PRO A 110 0.37 8.87 10.82
N ILE A 111 -0.78 8.19 10.92
CA ILE A 111 -0.85 6.73 11.12
C ILE A 111 -0.51 5.99 9.82
N VAL A 112 -0.97 6.51 8.68
CA VAL A 112 -0.72 5.87 7.38
C VAL A 112 0.62 6.26 6.79
N GLU A 113 1.09 7.48 7.02
CA GLU A 113 2.44 7.93 6.63
C GLU A 113 3.53 7.14 7.36
N GLU A 114 3.35 6.84 8.66
CA GLU A 114 4.26 5.97 9.44
C GLU A 114 4.33 4.54 8.88
N ALA A 115 3.29 4.11 8.14
CA ALA A 115 3.24 2.82 7.46
C ALA A 115 3.69 2.89 6.00
N ASP A 116 4.32 3.99 5.58
CA ASP A 116 4.75 4.29 4.22
C ASP A 116 3.60 4.27 3.18
N ILE A 117 2.37 4.59 3.60
CA ILE A 117 1.20 4.64 2.72
C ILE A 117 0.92 6.09 2.32
N ALA A 118 0.83 6.33 1.01
CA ALA A 118 0.53 7.65 0.46
C ALA A 118 -0.83 8.19 0.96
N PHE A 119 -0.85 9.41 1.49
CA PHE A 119 -2.10 10.06 1.93
C PHE A 119 -2.62 11.04 0.88
N VAL A 120 -3.70 10.68 0.18
CA VAL A 120 -4.29 11.50 -0.87
C VAL A 120 -5.52 12.23 -0.34
N LYS A 121 -5.40 13.55 -0.21
CA LYS A 121 -6.54 14.42 0.11
C LYS A 121 -7.24 14.84 -1.17
N SER A 122 -8.53 14.53 -1.31
CA SER A 122 -9.30 14.90 -2.52
C SER A 122 -10.75 15.22 -2.22
N SER A 123 -11.37 16.07 -3.05
CA SER A 123 -12.82 16.30 -3.04
C SER A 123 -13.58 15.37 -3.99
N SER A 124 -12.86 14.59 -4.81
CA SER A 124 -13.43 13.67 -5.80
C SER A 124 -12.71 12.33 -5.78
N GLY A 125 -13.46 11.26 -5.51
CA GLY A 125 -12.91 9.90 -5.50
C GLY A 125 -12.39 9.46 -6.87
N GLY A 126 -13.04 9.91 -7.96
CA GLY A 126 -12.58 9.59 -9.31
C GLY A 126 -11.26 10.27 -9.64
N ALA A 127 -11.12 11.57 -9.31
CA ALA A 127 -9.86 12.28 -9.51
C ALA A 127 -8.72 11.68 -8.69
N ALA A 128 -8.98 11.32 -7.43
CA ALA A 128 -7.99 10.66 -6.58
C ALA A 128 -7.59 9.29 -7.12
N MET A 129 -8.57 8.45 -7.51
CA MET A 129 -8.28 7.14 -8.09
C MET A 129 -7.47 7.26 -9.38
N ARG A 130 -7.78 8.24 -10.23
CA ARG A 130 -6.99 8.51 -11.44
C ARG A 130 -5.54 8.85 -11.13
N GLN A 131 -5.30 9.70 -10.13
CA GLN A 131 -3.93 10.02 -9.69
C GLN A 131 -3.20 8.77 -9.21
N VAL A 132 -3.85 7.92 -8.40
CA VAL A 132 -3.27 6.66 -7.94
C VAL A 132 -2.97 5.72 -9.11
N LEU A 133 -3.89 5.57 -10.07
CA LEU A 133 -3.68 4.71 -11.24
C LEU A 133 -2.52 5.19 -12.11
N ASN A 134 -2.37 6.51 -12.28
CA ASN A 134 -1.22 7.08 -12.99
C ASN A 134 0.08 6.80 -12.23
N ALA A 135 0.10 7.01 -10.90
CA ALA A 135 1.28 6.72 -10.08
C ALA A 135 1.68 5.24 -10.12
N VAL A 136 0.70 4.32 -10.12
CA VAL A 136 0.94 2.88 -10.28
C VAL A 136 1.51 2.57 -11.67
N ALA A 137 1.03 3.23 -12.73
CA ALA A 137 1.52 3.02 -14.09
C ALA A 137 2.93 3.58 -14.32
N GLU A 138 3.32 4.61 -13.58
CA GLU A 138 4.65 5.22 -13.62
C GLU A 138 5.66 4.51 -12.69
N ALA A 139 5.18 3.67 -11.78
CA ALA A 139 6.04 2.94 -10.86
C ALA A 139 6.99 2.00 -11.63
N GLY A 140 8.29 2.15 -11.38
CA GLY A 140 9.33 1.30 -11.94
C GLY A 140 9.43 -0.06 -11.23
N SER A 141 10.53 -0.78 -11.46
CA SER A 141 10.78 -2.13 -10.92
C SER A 141 11.12 -2.17 -9.42
N GLY A 142 10.89 -1.10 -8.67
CA GLY A 142 11.12 -1.03 -7.22
C GLY A 142 9.86 -1.31 -6.40
N SER A 143 9.93 -1.04 -5.08
CA SER A 143 8.74 -1.10 -4.22
C SER A 143 7.64 -0.19 -4.76
N LEU A 144 6.56 -0.79 -5.24
CA LEU A 144 5.38 -0.08 -5.75
C LEU A 144 4.83 0.90 -4.72
N ARG A 145 4.81 0.52 -3.44
CA ARG A 145 4.33 1.38 -2.36
C ARG A 145 5.16 2.65 -2.28
N THR A 146 6.48 2.52 -2.29
CA THR A 146 7.40 3.65 -2.23
C THR A 146 7.27 4.54 -3.46
N SER A 147 7.26 3.96 -4.67
CA SER A 147 7.09 4.73 -5.90
C SER A 147 5.76 5.48 -5.94
N VAL A 148 4.65 4.84 -5.57
CA VAL A 148 3.34 5.48 -5.52
C VAL A 148 3.31 6.63 -4.52
N ARG A 149 3.95 6.47 -3.34
CA ARG A 149 4.06 7.56 -2.36
C ARG A 149 4.86 8.73 -2.91
N ASP A 150 6.04 8.49 -3.46
CA ASP A 150 6.92 9.55 -3.96
C ASP A 150 6.29 10.35 -5.11
N THR A 151 5.35 9.75 -5.86
CA THR A 151 4.60 10.44 -6.92
C THR A 151 3.41 11.26 -6.40
N LEU A 152 2.82 10.87 -5.26
CA LEU A 152 1.56 11.46 -4.76
C LEU A 152 1.76 12.53 -3.66
N GLU A 153 2.98 12.65 -3.11
CA GLU A 153 3.37 13.63 -2.10
C GLU A 153 4.16 14.81 -2.69
#